data_AF-G7N6M8-F1
#
_entry.id   AF-G7N6M8-F1
#
_cell.length_a   1.000
_cell.length_b   1.000
_cell.length_c   1.000
_cell.angle_alpha   90.00
_cell.angle_beta   90.00
_cell.angle_gamma   90.00
#
_symmetry.space_group_name_H-M   'P 1'
#
loop_
_entity.id
_entity.type
_entity.pdbx_description
1 polymer ?
#
loop_
_entity_poly.entity_id
_entity_poly.type
_entity_poly.pdbx_seq_one_letter_code
_entity_poly.pdbx_strand_id
1 'polypeptide(L)'
;MAHYKTEQDDWLIVYLKYLLFVFNFFFWVGGAAVLAVGIWTLVEKSGYLSVLASSTFAASAYILIFAGALVMVTGFLGFGAILREQKGCLSTYFCLLLVIFLVELVAGVLAHVYYQRLSDELKQHLNQTLAENYGQPGATQITASVDRLQQDFKCCGSNSSADWQHSTYILSREAEGRRVPDSCCKTVVTRCGQRAHPSNIYKVEGGCLTKLEQFLADHLLLMGAVGIGVACLQICGMVLTCCLHRRLQRHFY
;
A
#
# COMPACT_ATOMS: atom_id res chain seq x y z
N MET A 1 -2.23 -27.69 -48.16
CA MET A 1 -2.11 -27.89 -46.70
C MET A 1 -0.93 -27.16 -46.08
N ALA A 2 0.30 -27.25 -46.64
CA ALA A 2 1.46 -26.53 -46.10
C ALA A 2 1.31 -24.99 -46.15
N HIS A 3 0.90 -24.41 -47.28
CA HIS A 3 0.71 -22.95 -47.44
C HIS A 3 -0.30 -22.34 -46.45
N TYR A 4 -1.43 -23.03 -46.25
CA TYR A 4 -2.45 -22.63 -45.28
C TYR A 4 -1.93 -22.62 -43.84
N LYS A 5 -0.98 -23.51 -43.51
CA LYS A 5 -0.40 -23.60 -42.16
C LYS A 5 0.59 -22.46 -41.88
N THR A 6 1.31 -21.98 -42.91
CA THR A 6 2.21 -20.82 -42.80
C THR A 6 1.43 -19.53 -42.60
N GLU A 7 0.42 -19.26 -43.43
CA GLU A 7 -0.44 -18.07 -43.27
C GLU A 7 -1.18 -18.06 -41.93
N GLN A 8 -1.57 -19.25 -41.43
CA GLN A 8 -2.20 -19.40 -40.13
C GLN A 8 -1.27 -19.00 -38.96
N ASP A 9 0.00 -19.34 -39.06
CA ASP A 9 0.97 -19.04 -38.01
C ASP A 9 1.38 -17.55 -38.01
N ASP A 10 1.37 -16.89 -39.17
CA ASP A 10 1.66 -15.46 -39.31
C ASP A 10 0.60 -14.58 -38.64
N TRP A 11 -0.69 -14.82 -38.88
CA TRP A 11 -1.74 -14.03 -38.23
C TRP A 11 -1.77 -14.23 -36.72
N LEU A 12 -1.47 -15.45 -36.24
CA LEU A 12 -1.40 -15.77 -34.81
C LEU A 12 -0.27 -15.00 -34.14
N ILE A 13 0.90 -14.91 -34.78
CA ILE A 13 2.03 -14.12 -34.27
C ILE A 13 1.64 -12.64 -34.17
N VAL A 14 1.05 -12.08 -35.22
CA VAL A 14 0.57 -10.69 -35.23
C VAL A 14 -0.44 -10.45 -34.11
N TYR A 15 -1.41 -11.36 -33.95
CA TYR A 15 -2.42 -11.28 -32.90
C TYR A 15 -1.82 -11.33 -31.48
N LEU A 16 -0.91 -12.28 -31.22
CA LEU A 16 -0.22 -12.38 -29.93
C LEU A 16 0.62 -11.15 -29.62
N LYS A 17 1.31 -10.59 -30.61
CA LYS A 17 2.09 -9.35 -30.47
C LYS A 17 1.17 -8.17 -30.14
N TYR A 18 0.05 -8.05 -30.82
CA TYR A 18 -0.94 -7.00 -30.56
C TYR A 18 -1.51 -7.09 -29.15
N LEU A 19 -1.93 -8.29 -28.72
CA LEU A 19 -2.41 -8.50 -27.35
C LEU A 19 -1.35 -8.16 -26.30
N LEU A 20 -0.12 -8.62 -26.48
CA LEU A 20 0.96 -8.35 -25.53
C LEU A 20 1.33 -6.85 -25.52
N PHE A 21 1.22 -6.16 -26.65
CA PHE A 21 1.45 -4.72 -26.75
C PHE A 21 0.38 -3.94 -25.99
N VAL A 22 -0.90 -4.25 -26.23
CA VAL A 22 -2.03 -3.62 -25.53
C VAL A 22 -1.94 -3.88 -24.03
N PHE A 23 -1.63 -5.12 -23.63
CA PHE A 23 -1.41 -5.48 -22.22
C PHE A 23 -0.30 -4.63 -21.58
N ASN A 24 0.88 -4.55 -22.21
CA ASN A 24 1.99 -3.75 -21.70
C ASN A 24 1.67 -2.25 -21.65
N PHE A 25 0.86 -1.75 -22.58
CA PHE A 25 0.42 -0.35 -22.56
C PHE A 25 -0.43 -0.01 -21.35
N PHE A 26 -1.43 -0.84 -21.02
CA PHE A 26 -2.23 -0.60 -19.82
C PHE A 26 -1.39 -0.70 -18.54
N PHE A 27 -0.48 -1.67 -18.45
CA PHE A 27 0.45 -1.77 -17.33
C PHE A 27 1.35 -0.55 -17.20
N TRP A 28 1.90 -0.07 -18.31
CA TRP A 28 2.77 1.10 -18.34
C TRP A 28 2.03 2.37 -17.89
N VAL A 29 0.82 2.59 -18.39
CA VAL A 29 -0.05 3.71 -17.97
C VAL A 29 -0.40 3.59 -16.48
N GLY A 30 -0.76 2.39 -16.01
CA GLY A 30 -1.03 2.14 -14.60
C GLY A 30 0.18 2.41 -13.71
N GLY A 31 1.36 1.95 -14.12
CA GLY A 31 2.63 2.24 -13.44
C GLY A 31 2.95 3.73 -13.37
N ALA A 32 2.72 4.46 -14.46
CA ALA A 32 2.88 5.92 -14.49
C ALA A 32 1.91 6.64 -13.55
N ALA A 33 0.66 6.18 -13.47
CA ALA A 33 -0.32 6.72 -12.52
C ALA A 33 0.10 6.46 -11.06
N VAL A 34 0.52 5.24 -10.72
CA VAL A 34 1.01 4.89 -9.38
C VAL A 34 2.26 5.70 -9.01
N LEU A 35 3.20 5.84 -9.95
CA LEU A 35 4.40 6.65 -9.76
C LEU A 35 4.04 8.12 -9.52
N ALA A 36 3.12 8.68 -10.31
CA ALA A 36 2.66 10.05 -10.16
C ALA A 36 1.99 10.28 -8.79
N VAL A 37 1.14 9.35 -8.32
CA VAL A 37 0.54 9.41 -6.98
C VAL A 37 1.60 9.33 -5.89
N GLY A 38 2.60 8.46 -6.04
CA GLY A 38 3.72 8.35 -5.10
C GLY A 38 4.54 9.65 -4.99
N ILE A 39 4.90 10.24 -6.13
CA ILE A 39 5.61 11.52 -6.20
C ILE A 39 4.74 12.65 -5.63
N TRP A 40 3.47 12.72 -6.03
CA TRP A 40 2.53 13.73 -5.53
C TRP A 40 2.42 13.67 -4.00
N THR A 41 2.33 12.46 -3.45
CA THR A 41 2.28 12.22 -2.00
C THR A 41 3.53 12.76 -1.30
N LEU A 42 4.72 12.57 -1.88
CA LEU A 42 5.95 13.14 -1.33
C LEU A 42 5.99 14.67 -1.46
N VAL A 43 5.61 15.22 -2.61
CA VAL A 43 5.70 16.66 -2.89
C VAL A 43 4.70 17.46 -2.05
N GLU A 44 3.45 17.05 -1.99
CA GLU A 44 2.43 17.76 -1.20
C GLU A 44 2.72 17.69 0.30
N LYS A 45 3.41 16.63 0.74
CA LYS A 45 3.88 16.49 2.13
C LYS A 45 5.30 17.00 2.34
N SER A 46 5.99 17.52 1.30
CA SER A 46 7.39 17.97 1.39
C SER A 46 7.58 19.21 2.25
N GLY A 47 6.63 20.15 2.24
CA GLY A 47 6.59 21.29 3.16
C GLY A 47 6.42 20.89 4.63
N TYR A 48 6.07 19.63 4.87
CA TYR A 48 5.96 19.01 6.18
C TYR A 48 7.12 18.01 6.43
N LEU A 49 7.90 17.57 5.45
CA LEU A 49 8.92 16.51 5.61
C LEU A 49 10.02 16.84 6.64
N SER A 50 10.33 18.12 6.89
CA SER A 50 11.30 18.51 7.93
C SER A 50 10.75 18.42 9.35
N VAL A 51 9.43 18.29 9.51
CA VAL A 51 8.76 18.26 10.82
C VAL A 51 7.90 17.02 11.00
N LEU A 52 7.45 16.35 9.92
CA LEU A 52 6.23 15.51 9.82
C LEU A 52 6.40 14.02 9.50
N ALA A 53 7.57 13.58 9.02
CA ALA A 53 7.72 12.20 8.59
C ALA A 53 8.05 11.28 9.77
N SER A 54 7.04 10.59 10.32
CA SER A 54 7.32 9.25 10.84
C SER A 54 7.93 8.44 9.68
N SER A 55 8.96 7.65 9.96
CA SER A 55 9.64 6.80 8.98
C SER A 55 8.67 5.94 8.15
N THR A 56 7.50 5.63 8.71
CA THR A 56 6.43 4.82 8.13
C THR A 56 5.65 5.49 6.98
N PHE A 57 5.31 6.78 7.08
CA PHE A 57 4.59 7.49 5.99
C PHE A 57 5.51 7.78 4.81
N ALA A 58 6.76 8.11 5.08
CA ALA A 58 7.75 8.25 4.02
C ALA A 58 7.99 6.89 3.35
N ALA A 59 8.08 5.81 4.13
CA ALA A 59 8.25 4.47 3.59
C ALA A 59 7.12 4.07 2.64
N SER A 60 5.85 4.33 2.97
CA SER A 60 4.72 3.98 2.07
C SER A 60 4.76 4.74 0.75
N ALA A 61 5.10 6.04 0.77
CA ALA A 61 5.27 6.83 -0.45
C ALA A 61 6.46 6.34 -1.30
N TYR A 62 7.60 6.03 -0.68
CA TYR A 62 8.75 5.45 -1.39
C TYR A 62 8.44 4.08 -1.99
N ILE A 63 7.68 3.23 -1.29
CA ILE A 63 7.21 1.94 -1.81
C ILE A 63 6.35 2.15 -3.06
N LEU A 64 5.40 3.11 -3.04
CA LEU A 64 4.56 3.43 -4.20
C LEU A 64 5.40 3.91 -5.40
N ILE A 65 6.38 4.78 -5.16
CA ILE A 65 7.29 5.26 -6.21
C ILE A 65 8.11 4.11 -6.79
N PHE A 66 8.70 3.28 -5.93
CA PHE A 66 9.50 2.14 -6.36
C PHE A 66 8.66 1.15 -7.18
N ALA A 67 7.47 0.79 -6.70
CA ALA A 67 6.55 -0.10 -7.39
C ALA A 67 6.10 0.48 -8.73
N GLY A 68 5.69 1.74 -8.78
CA GLY A 68 5.30 2.43 -10.02
C GLY A 68 6.44 2.48 -11.05
N ALA A 69 7.64 2.82 -10.62
CA ALA A 69 8.83 2.84 -11.46
C ALA A 69 9.17 1.44 -12.00
N LEU A 70 9.11 0.41 -11.15
CA LEU A 70 9.33 -0.98 -11.56
C LEU A 70 8.33 -1.40 -12.65
N VAL A 71 7.05 -1.10 -12.48
CA VAL A 71 6.00 -1.39 -13.47
C VAL A 71 6.21 -0.63 -14.78
N MET A 72 6.66 0.63 -14.72
CA MET A 72 6.99 1.40 -15.94
C MET A 72 8.17 0.79 -16.70
N VAL A 73 9.25 0.43 -15.98
CA VAL A 73 10.43 -0.18 -16.58
C VAL A 73 10.08 -1.53 -17.20
N THR A 74 9.30 -2.36 -16.51
CA THR A 74 8.89 -3.67 -17.03
C THR A 74 8.00 -3.53 -18.27
N GLY A 75 7.05 -2.58 -18.27
CA GLY A 75 6.24 -2.26 -19.44
C GLY A 75 7.06 -1.81 -20.65
N PHE A 76 8.06 -0.94 -20.42
CA PHE A 76 8.97 -0.49 -21.48
C PHE A 76 9.81 -1.64 -22.06
N LEU A 77 10.35 -2.51 -21.20
CA LEU A 77 11.06 -3.72 -21.62
C LEU A 77 10.14 -4.69 -22.38
N GLY A 78 8.87 -4.78 -22.00
CA GLY A 78 7.84 -5.53 -22.72
C GLY A 78 7.66 -5.03 -24.16
N PHE A 79 7.54 -3.72 -24.36
CA PHE A 79 7.50 -3.15 -25.71
C PHE A 79 8.77 -3.46 -26.51
N GLY A 80 9.95 -3.30 -25.90
CA GLY A 80 11.22 -3.64 -26.52
C GLY A 80 11.31 -5.11 -26.95
N ALA A 81 10.81 -6.03 -26.11
CA ALA A 81 10.76 -7.46 -26.41
C ALA A 81 9.85 -7.76 -27.62
N ILE A 82 8.67 -7.13 -27.70
CA ILE A 82 7.73 -7.32 -28.81
C ILE A 82 8.29 -6.78 -30.13
N LEU A 83 8.93 -5.61 -30.10
CA LEU A 83 9.44 -4.92 -31.30
C LEU A 83 10.69 -5.58 -31.87
N ARG A 84 11.61 -6.05 -31.03
CA ARG A 84 12.88 -6.64 -31.50
C ARG A 84 12.72 -8.04 -32.06
N GLU A 85 11.62 -8.74 -31.77
CA GLU A 85 11.37 -10.14 -32.17
C GLU A 85 12.49 -11.13 -31.80
N GLN A 86 13.42 -10.72 -30.95
CA GLN A 86 14.56 -11.52 -30.51
C GLN A 86 14.16 -12.40 -29.35
N LYS A 87 14.43 -13.71 -29.49
CA LYS A 87 14.17 -14.73 -28.45
C LYS A 87 14.76 -14.35 -27.10
N GLY A 88 15.97 -13.78 -27.10
CA GLY A 88 16.63 -13.29 -25.89
C GLY A 88 15.79 -12.24 -25.16
N CYS A 89 15.25 -11.23 -25.86
CA CYS A 89 14.46 -10.17 -25.24
C CYS A 89 13.13 -10.69 -24.66
N LEU A 90 12.44 -11.61 -25.35
CA LEU A 90 11.24 -12.27 -24.81
C LEU A 90 11.56 -13.11 -23.58
N SER A 91 12.68 -13.84 -23.60
CA SER A 91 13.13 -14.65 -22.46
C SER A 91 13.47 -13.77 -21.26
N THR A 92 14.19 -12.66 -21.44
CA THR A 92 14.47 -11.69 -20.38
C THR A 92 13.19 -11.09 -19.81
N TYR A 93 12.23 -10.71 -20.66
CA TYR A 93 10.94 -10.20 -20.21
C TYR A 93 10.14 -11.24 -19.41
N PHE A 94 10.11 -12.49 -19.87
CA PHE A 94 9.50 -13.60 -19.11
C PHE A 94 10.16 -13.81 -17.74
N CYS A 95 11.50 -13.86 -17.69
CA CYS A 95 12.24 -14.01 -16.43
C CYS A 95 11.95 -12.86 -15.47
N LEU A 96 11.84 -11.62 -15.98
CA LEU A 96 11.50 -10.45 -15.19
C LEU A 96 10.09 -10.57 -14.59
N LEU A 97 9.09 -10.94 -15.39
CA LEU A 97 7.72 -11.18 -14.90
C LEU A 97 7.68 -12.29 -13.85
N LEU A 98 8.45 -13.38 -14.05
CA LEU A 98 8.54 -14.48 -13.10
C LEU A 98 9.14 -14.02 -11.76
N VAL A 99 10.23 -13.25 -11.78
CA VAL A 99 10.85 -12.72 -10.55
C VAL A 99 9.87 -11.81 -9.82
N ILE A 100 9.16 -10.93 -10.52
CA ILE A 100 8.15 -10.06 -9.91
C ILE A 100 7.02 -10.87 -9.29
N PHE A 101 6.52 -11.88 -9.99
CA PHE A 101 5.49 -12.79 -9.46
C PHE A 101 5.95 -13.50 -8.18
N LEU A 102 7.19 -13.96 -8.13
CA LEU A 102 7.75 -14.60 -6.93
C LEU A 102 7.88 -13.60 -5.77
N VAL A 103 8.29 -12.36 -6.04
CA VAL A 103 8.35 -11.29 -5.04
C VAL A 103 6.95 -10.96 -4.53
N GLU A 104 5.94 -10.86 -5.40
CA GLU A 104 4.55 -10.64 -5.01
C GLU A 104 3.99 -11.79 -4.18
N LEU A 105 4.30 -13.03 -4.54
CA LEU A 105 3.91 -14.20 -3.75
C LEU A 105 4.51 -14.14 -2.34
N VAL A 106 5.82 -13.86 -2.24
CA VAL A 106 6.49 -13.71 -0.94
C VAL A 106 5.90 -12.54 -0.16
N ALA A 107 5.67 -11.39 -0.79
CA ALA A 107 5.07 -10.22 -0.16
C ALA A 107 3.64 -10.51 0.34
N GLY A 108 2.83 -11.23 -0.43
CA GLY A 108 1.49 -11.66 -0.03
C GLY A 108 1.50 -12.62 1.16
N VAL A 109 2.42 -13.61 1.16
CA VAL A 109 2.60 -14.52 2.29
C VAL A 109 3.07 -13.76 3.54
N LEU A 110 4.07 -12.88 3.40
CA LEU A 110 4.54 -12.05 4.51
C LEU A 110 3.43 -11.14 5.03
N ALA A 111 2.66 -10.49 4.16
CA ALA A 111 1.54 -9.65 4.55
C ALA A 111 0.49 -10.44 5.35
N HIS A 112 0.18 -11.67 4.94
CA HIS A 112 -0.73 -12.54 5.68
C HIS A 112 -0.19 -12.93 7.06
N VAL A 113 1.09 -13.34 7.13
CA VAL A 113 1.74 -13.70 8.40
C VAL A 113 1.82 -12.50 9.33
N TYR A 114 2.24 -11.33 8.83
CA TYR A 114 2.31 -10.11 9.61
C TYR A 114 0.92 -9.65 10.04
N TYR A 115 -0.10 -9.75 9.21
CA TYR A 115 -1.48 -9.41 9.59
C TYR A 115 -1.94 -10.19 10.84
N GLN A 116 -1.62 -11.49 10.91
CA GLN A 116 -1.94 -12.31 12.09
C GLN A 116 -1.18 -11.89 13.36
N ARG A 117 0.00 -11.29 13.21
CA ARG A 117 0.83 -10.79 14.33
C ARG A 117 0.58 -9.31 14.64
N LEU A 118 0.00 -8.58 13.68
CA LEU A 118 -0.12 -7.13 13.70
C LEU A 118 -0.96 -6.67 14.88
N SER A 119 -2.00 -7.41 15.26
CA SER A 119 -2.88 -7.02 16.36
C SER A 119 -2.09 -6.72 17.62
N ASP A 120 -1.24 -7.64 18.08
CA ASP A 120 -0.56 -7.55 19.38
C ASP A 120 0.58 -6.52 19.39
N GLU A 121 1.41 -6.51 18.35
CA GLU A 121 2.45 -5.50 18.15
C GLU A 121 1.86 -4.09 18.05
N LEU A 122 0.78 -3.93 17.30
CA LEU A 122 0.08 -2.66 17.14
C LEU A 122 -0.52 -2.18 18.47
N LYS A 123 -1.07 -3.07 19.32
CA LYS A 123 -1.55 -2.67 20.66
C LYS A 123 -0.43 -2.10 21.48
N GLN A 124 0.70 -2.81 21.52
CA GLN A 124 1.84 -2.43 22.34
C GLN A 124 2.43 -1.09 21.85
N HIS A 125 2.65 -0.97 20.54
CA HIS A 125 3.19 0.26 19.96
C HIS A 125 2.26 1.45 20.13
N LEU A 126 0.95 1.28 19.87
CA LEU A 126 -0.01 2.37 20.03
C LEU A 126 -0.11 2.78 21.51
N ASN A 127 -0.19 1.83 22.43
CA ASN A 127 -0.27 2.12 23.86
C ASN A 127 0.98 2.89 24.35
N GLN A 128 2.18 2.42 23.99
CA GLN A 128 3.43 3.10 24.34
C GLN A 128 3.50 4.50 23.71
N THR A 129 3.07 4.64 22.46
CA THR A 129 3.04 5.92 21.75
C THR A 129 2.14 6.94 22.46
N LEU A 130 0.95 6.51 22.87
CA LEU A 130 0.01 7.36 23.62
C LEU A 130 0.54 7.70 25.02
N ALA A 131 1.17 6.73 25.68
CA ALA A 131 1.68 6.90 27.03
C ALA A 131 2.90 7.81 27.09
N GLU A 132 3.85 7.69 26.16
CA GLU A 132 5.17 8.31 26.28
C GLU A 132 5.39 9.47 25.32
N ASN A 133 4.88 9.38 24.09
CA ASN A 133 5.29 10.27 22.99
C ASN A 133 4.26 11.35 22.63
N TYR A 134 2.99 11.15 23.01
CA TYR A 134 1.94 12.13 22.74
C TYR A 134 2.22 13.45 23.49
N GLY A 135 2.09 14.59 22.79
CA GLY A 135 2.30 15.92 23.35
C GLY A 135 3.76 16.28 23.70
N GLN A 136 4.74 15.41 23.40
CA GLN A 136 6.14 15.66 23.73
C GLN A 136 6.85 16.60 22.73
N PRO A 137 7.81 17.43 23.18
CA PRO A 137 8.67 18.21 22.29
C PRO A 137 9.41 17.30 21.30
N GLY A 138 9.34 17.61 20.01
CA GLY A 138 9.92 16.77 18.93
C GLY A 138 9.01 15.62 18.44
N ALA A 139 7.88 15.36 19.11
CA ALA A 139 6.90 14.34 18.74
C ALA A 139 5.54 14.93 18.30
N THR A 140 5.56 16.15 17.74
CA THR A 140 4.35 16.86 17.26
C THR A 140 3.55 16.06 16.23
N GLN A 141 4.21 15.12 15.54
CA GLN A 141 3.62 14.32 14.48
C GLN A 141 2.97 13.06 14.92
N ILE A 142 3.56 12.47 15.95
CA ILE A 142 2.91 11.43 16.69
C ILE A 142 1.61 12.00 17.26
N THR A 143 1.67 13.20 17.85
CA THR A 143 0.49 13.91 18.36
C THR A 143 -0.56 14.13 17.27
N ALA A 144 -0.19 14.76 16.14
CA ALA A 144 -1.12 14.99 15.04
C ALA A 144 -1.68 13.71 14.41
N SER A 145 -0.90 12.62 14.36
CA SER A 145 -1.34 11.33 13.83
C SER A 145 -2.31 10.63 14.78
N VAL A 146 -2.06 10.70 16.09
CA VAL A 146 -2.98 10.19 17.12
C VAL A 146 -4.28 11.01 17.12
N ASP A 147 -4.20 12.33 16.97
CA ASP A 147 -5.38 13.19 16.89
C ASP A 147 -6.27 12.84 15.70
N ARG A 148 -5.66 12.65 14.51
CA ARG A 148 -6.36 12.19 13.32
C ARG A 148 -6.94 10.80 13.49
N LEU A 149 -6.15 9.85 14.01
CA LEU A 149 -6.63 8.49 14.28
C LEU A 149 -7.91 8.52 15.14
N GLN A 150 -7.92 9.32 16.21
CA GLN A 150 -9.07 9.43 17.10
C GLN A 150 -10.29 10.04 16.44
N GLN A 151 -10.11 11.07 15.61
CA GLN A 151 -11.21 11.74 14.90
C GLN A 151 -11.74 10.91 13.73
N ASP A 152 -10.86 10.36 12.91
CA ASP A 152 -11.21 9.57 11.72
C ASP A 152 -11.91 8.27 12.12
N PHE A 153 -11.39 7.57 13.13
CA PHE A 153 -11.95 6.31 13.62
C PHE A 153 -12.95 6.47 14.76
N LYS A 154 -13.22 7.72 15.19
CA LYS A 154 -14.19 8.06 16.25
C LYS A 154 -13.96 7.22 17.50
N CYS A 155 -12.74 7.25 18.00
CA CYS A 155 -12.26 6.43 19.11
C CYS A 155 -11.40 7.25 20.09
N CYS A 156 -11.06 6.70 21.25
CA CYS A 156 -10.20 7.37 22.22
C CYS A 156 -9.36 6.36 23.00
N GLY A 157 -8.05 6.61 23.04
CA GLY A 157 -7.08 5.70 23.66
C GLY A 157 -6.74 4.50 22.77
N SER A 158 -5.90 3.59 23.27
CA SER A 158 -5.51 2.38 22.53
C SER A 158 -6.63 1.33 22.60
N ASN A 159 -6.89 0.82 23.80
CA ASN A 159 -7.99 -0.09 24.15
C ASN A 159 -9.15 0.64 24.83
N SER A 160 -8.87 1.76 25.50
CA SER A 160 -9.90 2.52 26.21
C SER A 160 -9.50 3.97 26.43
N SER A 161 -10.49 4.84 26.68
CA SER A 161 -10.19 6.23 27.08
C SER A 161 -9.41 6.33 28.40
N ALA A 162 -9.37 5.27 29.21
CA ALA A 162 -8.63 5.25 30.47
C ALA A 162 -7.11 5.12 30.27
N ASP A 163 -6.66 4.68 29.09
CA ASP A 163 -5.24 4.52 28.77
C ASP A 163 -4.47 5.86 28.89
N TRP A 164 -5.20 6.98 28.74
CA TRP A 164 -4.67 8.33 28.92
C TRP A 164 -4.30 8.70 30.36
N GLN A 165 -4.86 8.02 31.38
CA GLN A 165 -4.69 8.38 32.79
C GLN A 165 -3.24 8.37 33.26
N HIS A 166 -2.40 7.53 32.63
CA HIS A 166 -0.99 7.38 32.97
C HIS A 166 -0.05 7.95 31.90
N SER A 167 -0.59 8.66 30.91
CA SER A 167 0.23 9.25 29.85
C SER A 167 1.04 10.45 30.38
N THR A 168 2.25 10.61 29.85
CA THR A 168 3.13 11.74 30.14
C THR A 168 2.44 13.07 29.85
N TYR A 169 1.63 13.14 28.78
CA TYR A 169 0.83 14.31 28.43
C TYR A 169 -0.19 14.68 29.52
N ILE A 170 -1.04 13.76 29.97
CA ILE A 170 -2.09 14.08 30.96
C ILE A 170 -1.49 14.48 32.32
N LEU A 171 -0.32 13.93 32.65
CA LEU A 171 0.41 14.28 33.87
C LEU A 171 1.18 15.61 33.76
N SER A 172 1.31 16.17 32.55
CA SER A 172 2.05 17.40 32.31
C SER A 172 1.19 18.65 32.56
N ARG A 173 1.82 19.83 32.65
CA ARG A 173 1.11 21.10 32.87
C ARG A 173 0.29 21.51 31.65
N GLU A 174 0.74 21.08 30.47
CA GLU A 174 0.13 21.33 29.17
C GLU A 174 -1.25 20.67 29.01
N ALA A 175 -1.55 19.64 29.82
CA ALA A 175 -2.88 19.04 29.84
C ALA A 175 -3.97 20.00 30.33
N GLU A 176 -3.65 21.02 31.13
CA GLU A 176 -4.62 21.99 31.65
C GLU A 176 -5.86 21.33 32.32
N GLY A 177 -5.63 20.23 33.05
CA GLY A 177 -6.70 19.48 33.72
C GLY A 177 -7.55 18.58 32.82
N ARG A 178 -7.17 18.41 31.54
CA ARG A 178 -7.77 17.42 30.65
C ARG A 178 -7.53 16.00 31.20
N ARG A 179 -8.49 15.10 30.99
CA ARG A 179 -8.37 13.66 31.30
C ARG A 179 -8.06 12.81 30.07
N VAL A 180 -8.36 13.36 28.90
CA VAL A 180 -8.04 12.82 27.57
C VAL A 180 -7.72 14.02 26.66
N PRO A 181 -7.00 13.85 25.55
CA PRO A 181 -6.79 14.94 24.60
C PRO A 181 -8.09 15.45 23.97
N ASP A 182 -8.09 16.68 23.48
CA ASP A 182 -9.30 17.29 22.88
C ASP A 182 -9.71 16.57 21.57
N SER A 183 -8.79 15.87 20.92
CA SER A 183 -9.05 14.96 19.78
C SER A 183 -9.87 13.71 20.15
N CYS A 184 -10.07 13.40 21.43
CA CYS A 184 -11.02 12.36 21.83
C CYS A 184 -12.48 12.83 21.84
N CYS A 185 -12.73 14.13 21.71
CA CYS A 185 -14.07 14.71 21.79
C CYS A 185 -14.84 14.56 20.48
N LYS A 186 -16.15 14.35 20.59
CA LYS A 186 -17.07 14.34 19.45
C LYS A 186 -17.16 15.70 18.76
N THR A 187 -16.99 16.76 19.54
CA THR A 187 -16.88 18.13 19.07
C THR A 187 -15.59 18.69 19.63
N VAL A 188 -14.62 18.89 18.74
CA VAL A 188 -13.28 19.36 19.12
C VAL A 188 -13.37 20.84 19.45
N VAL A 189 -13.35 21.14 20.74
CA VAL A 189 -13.24 22.49 21.29
C VAL A 189 -12.16 22.50 22.36
N THR A 190 -11.54 23.66 22.55
CA THR A 190 -10.46 23.82 23.52
C THR A 190 -10.91 23.36 24.92
N ARG A 191 -10.14 22.45 25.52
CA ARG A 191 -10.37 21.88 26.86
C ARG A 191 -11.61 20.99 27.00
N CYS A 192 -12.21 20.52 25.90
CA CYS A 192 -13.30 19.55 25.97
C CYS A 192 -12.90 18.25 26.70
N GLY A 193 -11.61 17.88 26.64
CA GLY A 193 -11.04 16.68 27.26
C GLY A 193 -11.07 16.67 28.79
N GLN A 194 -11.43 17.78 29.45
CA GLN A 194 -11.64 17.84 30.90
C GLN A 194 -12.81 16.95 31.35
N ARG A 195 -13.82 16.75 30.49
CA ARG A 195 -15.00 15.94 30.79
C ARG A 195 -15.02 14.64 29.97
N ALA A 196 -14.46 13.57 30.54
CA ALA A 196 -14.45 12.22 29.95
C ALA A 196 -15.79 11.45 30.10
N HIS A 197 -16.89 12.04 29.61
CA HIS A 197 -18.24 11.44 29.64
C HIS A 197 -18.61 10.83 28.26
N PRO A 198 -19.32 9.68 28.19
CA PRO A 198 -19.70 9.04 26.92
C PRO A 198 -20.47 9.95 25.93
N SER A 199 -21.17 10.98 26.42
CA SER A 199 -21.85 11.95 25.56
C SER A 199 -20.89 12.93 24.88
N ASN A 200 -19.72 13.20 25.47
CA ASN A 200 -18.75 14.20 25.04
C ASN A 200 -17.56 13.62 24.26
N ILE A 201 -17.09 12.43 24.67
CA ILE A 201 -15.93 11.78 24.06
C ILE A 201 -16.32 10.46 23.39
N TYR A 202 -15.49 10.01 22.46
CA TYR A 202 -15.63 8.69 21.83
C TYR A 202 -15.24 7.59 22.83
N LYS A 203 -16.24 6.98 23.47
CA LYS A 203 -16.05 5.77 24.29
C LYS A 203 -16.53 4.56 23.49
N VAL A 204 -15.58 3.91 22.83
CA VAL A 204 -15.79 2.69 22.06
C VAL A 204 -15.09 1.55 22.80
N GLU A 205 -15.76 0.40 22.89
CA GLU A 205 -15.17 -0.82 23.44
C GLU A 205 -13.99 -1.27 22.58
N GLY A 206 -12.85 -1.54 23.20
CA GLY A 206 -11.60 -1.87 22.50
C GLY A 206 -10.87 -0.68 21.86
N GLY A 207 -11.36 0.56 22.07
CA GLY A 207 -10.63 1.79 21.76
C GLY A 207 -10.36 2.00 20.27
N CYS A 208 -9.27 2.70 19.96
CA CYS A 208 -8.86 2.94 18.57
C CYS A 208 -8.30 1.68 17.91
N LEU A 209 -7.74 0.77 18.70
CA LEU A 209 -7.14 -0.43 18.19
C LEU A 209 -8.18 -1.35 17.53
N THR A 210 -9.30 -1.63 18.20
CA THR A 210 -10.36 -2.46 17.60
C THR A 210 -10.95 -1.81 16.35
N LYS A 211 -11.03 -0.48 16.30
CA LYS A 211 -11.46 0.24 15.10
C LYS A 211 -10.46 0.10 13.94
N LEU A 212 -9.17 0.15 14.25
CA LEU A 212 -8.11 -0.03 13.27
C LEU A 212 -8.07 -1.48 12.77
N GLU A 213 -8.20 -2.47 13.66
CA GLU A 213 -8.32 -3.89 13.29
C GLU A 213 -9.54 -4.13 12.38
N GLN A 214 -10.71 -3.58 12.72
CA GLN A 214 -11.92 -3.67 11.89
C GLN A 214 -11.68 -3.05 10.51
N PHE A 215 -11.10 -1.85 10.47
CA PHE A 215 -10.80 -1.19 9.21
C PHE A 215 -9.83 -1.98 8.33
N LEU A 216 -8.76 -2.52 8.92
CA LEU A 216 -7.82 -3.37 8.20
C LEU A 216 -8.51 -4.64 7.72
N ALA A 217 -9.33 -5.31 8.54
CA ALA A 217 -10.05 -6.52 8.17
C ALA A 217 -11.02 -6.28 7.00
N ASP A 218 -11.79 -5.18 7.05
CA ASP A 218 -12.76 -4.81 6.01
C ASP A 218 -12.07 -4.51 4.67
N HIS A 219 -10.87 -3.91 4.71
CA HIS A 219 -10.11 -3.58 3.51
C HIS A 219 -9.16 -4.71 3.07
N LEU A 220 -8.90 -5.71 3.91
CA LEU A 220 -8.04 -6.85 3.58
C LEU A 220 -8.60 -7.64 2.40
N LEU A 221 -9.92 -7.78 2.32
CA LEU A 221 -10.57 -8.44 1.19
C LEU A 221 -10.33 -7.68 -0.12
N LEU A 222 -10.41 -6.36 -0.09
CA LEU A 222 -10.16 -5.52 -1.27
C LEU A 222 -8.68 -5.58 -1.67
N MET A 223 -7.76 -5.41 -0.72
CA MET A 223 -6.31 -5.52 -0.96
C MET A 223 -5.93 -6.92 -1.51
N GLY A 224 -6.51 -7.98 -0.94
CA GLY A 224 -6.31 -9.35 -1.39
C GLY A 224 -6.86 -9.58 -2.79
N ALA A 225 -8.07 -9.08 -3.09
CA ALA A 225 -8.67 -9.19 -4.41
C ALA A 225 -7.82 -8.47 -5.49
N VAL A 226 -7.32 -7.27 -5.19
CA VAL A 226 -6.40 -6.54 -6.07
C VAL A 226 -5.12 -7.34 -6.30
N GLY A 227 -4.49 -7.86 -5.24
CA GLY A 227 -3.27 -8.67 -5.34
C GLY A 227 -3.45 -9.94 -6.18
N ILE A 228 -4.54 -10.68 -5.98
CA ILE A 228 -4.88 -11.86 -6.80
C ILE A 228 -5.11 -11.45 -8.26
N GLY A 229 -5.81 -10.34 -8.49
CA GLY A 229 -6.01 -9.80 -9.84
C GLY A 229 -4.70 -9.50 -10.57
N VAL A 230 -3.76 -8.84 -9.89
CA VAL A 230 -2.42 -8.56 -10.43
C VAL A 230 -1.67 -9.86 -10.74
N ALA A 231 -1.69 -10.83 -9.83
CA ALA A 231 -1.06 -12.13 -10.03
C ALA A 231 -1.64 -12.87 -11.26
N CYS A 232 -2.97 -12.88 -11.43
CA CYS A 232 -3.61 -13.45 -12.61
C CYS A 232 -3.18 -12.75 -13.90
N LEU A 233 -3.13 -11.42 -13.91
CA LEU A 233 -2.68 -10.65 -15.07
C LEU A 233 -1.22 -10.95 -15.43
N GLN A 234 -0.34 -11.09 -14.44
CA GLN A 234 1.06 -11.49 -14.67
C GLN A 234 1.16 -12.89 -15.29
N ILE A 235 0.39 -13.85 -14.79
CA ILE A 235 0.33 -15.20 -15.37
C ILE A 235 -0.14 -15.13 -16.82
N CYS A 236 -1.17 -14.33 -17.14
CA CYS A 236 -1.59 -14.11 -18.51
C CYS A 236 -0.45 -13.55 -19.38
N GLY A 237 0.28 -12.53 -18.90
CA GLY A 237 1.44 -11.96 -19.59
C GLY A 237 2.56 -12.99 -19.83
N MET A 238 2.85 -13.83 -18.84
CA MET A 238 3.82 -14.93 -18.94
C MET A 238 3.39 -15.97 -19.98
N VAL A 239 2.12 -16.37 -19.98
CA VAL A 239 1.57 -17.32 -20.97
C VAL A 239 1.65 -16.74 -22.38
N LEU A 240 1.22 -15.48 -22.58
CA LEU A 240 1.30 -14.81 -23.87
C LEU A 240 2.75 -14.71 -24.38
N THR A 241 3.69 -14.36 -23.50
CA THR A 241 5.12 -14.29 -23.83
C THR A 241 5.68 -15.66 -24.21
N CYS A 242 5.34 -16.71 -23.46
CA CYS A 242 5.73 -18.09 -23.78
C CYS A 242 5.16 -18.58 -25.11
N CYS A 243 3.89 -18.29 -25.38
CA CYS A 243 3.23 -18.60 -26.65
C CYS A 243 3.95 -17.92 -27.82
N LEU A 244 4.21 -16.62 -27.70
CA LEU A 244 4.92 -15.86 -28.73
C LEU A 244 6.36 -16.36 -28.91
N HIS A 245 7.08 -16.63 -27.83
CA HIS A 245 8.45 -17.16 -27.88
C HIS A 245 8.51 -18.52 -28.60
N ARG A 246 7.63 -19.46 -28.27
CA ARG A 246 7.57 -20.78 -28.93
C ARG A 246 7.20 -20.66 -30.40
N ARG A 247 6.33 -19.72 -30.76
CA ARG A 247 5.92 -19.49 -32.16
C ARG A 247 7.06 -18.90 -32.98
N LEU A 248 7.73 -17.86 -32.49
CA LEU A 248 8.93 -17.32 -33.13
C LEU A 248 10.03 -18.38 -33.25
N GLN A 249 10.16 -19.28 -32.28
CA GLN A 249 11.12 -20.39 -32.38
C GLN A 249 10.85 -21.33 -33.56
N ARG A 250 9.59 -21.69 -33.80
CA ARG A 250 9.17 -22.57 -34.92
C ARG A 250 9.14 -21.86 -36.27
N HIS A 251 9.00 -20.54 -36.30
CA HIS A 251 8.97 -19.79 -37.54
C HIS A 251 10.37 -19.64 -38.15
N PHE A 252 11.42 -19.50 -37.32
CA PHE A 252 12.80 -19.37 -37.77
C PHE A 252 13.57 -20.70 -37.91
N TYR A 253 13.00 -21.83 -37.51
CA TYR A 253 13.65 -23.16 -37.46
C TYR A 253 12.69 -24.24 -37.93
#